data_AF-A0A821WU28-F1
#
_entry.id   AF-A0A821WU28-F1
#
_cell.length_a   1.000
_cell.length_b   1.000
_cell.length_c   1.000
_cell.angle_alpha   90.00
_cell.angle_beta   90.00
_cell.angle_gamma   90.00
#
_symmetry.space_group_name_H-M   'P 1'
#
loop_
_entity.id
_entity.type
_entity.pdbx_description
1 polymer ?
#
loop_
_entity_poly.entity_id
_entity_poly.type
_entity_poly.pdbx_seq_one_letter_code
_entity_poly.pdbx_strand_id
1 'polypeptide(L)'
;RKDEKQFINVRLQLLDQQYCLEMDRELWQSYLDIGLQQHSWPDQFYKMAKTNDFGLCKQYIMNYIENNKKQLNHCQFELTKQEQQFQTCPFKELSFE
;
A
#
# COMPACT_ATOMS: atom_id res chain seq x y z
N ARG A 1 -22.04 -16.19 11.76
CA ARG A 1 -20.87 -17.08 12.02
C ARG A 1 -19.98 -17.39 10.82
N LYS A 2 -20.46 -17.60 9.56
CA LYS A 2 -19.59 -17.70 8.37
C LYS A 2 -19.25 -16.33 7.78
N ASP A 3 -20.25 -15.45 7.70
CA ASP A 3 -20.10 -14.10 7.14
C ASP A 3 -19.21 -13.19 8.01
N GLU A 4 -19.30 -13.32 9.34
CA GLU A 4 -18.41 -12.62 10.28
C GLU A 4 -16.94 -13.05 10.11
N LYS A 5 -16.68 -14.36 9.96
CA LYS A 5 -15.32 -14.86 9.71
C LYS A 5 -14.79 -14.38 8.38
N GLN A 6 -15.63 -14.36 7.34
CA GLN A 6 -15.25 -13.82 6.04
C GLN A 6 -14.95 -12.32 6.13
N PHE A 7 -15.79 -11.55 6.83
CA PHE A 7 -15.57 -10.12 7.07
C PHE A 7 -14.23 -9.87 7.79
N ILE A 8 -13.99 -10.57 8.92
CA ILE A 8 -12.73 -10.45 9.68
C ILE A 8 -11.53 -10.79 8.80
N ASN A 9 -11.58 -11.90 8.06
CA ASN A 9 -10.47 -12.33 7.21
C ASN A 9 -10.17 -11.31 6.11
N VAL A 10 -11.19 -10.79 5.42
CA VAL A 10 -10.98 -9.76 4.40
C VAL A 10 -10.40 -8.49 5.03
N ARG A 11 -10.89 -8.08 6.20
CA ARG A 11 -10.37 -6.90 6.89
C ARG A 11 -8.91 -7.06 7.29
N LEU A 12 -8.53 -8.21 7.85
CA LEU A 12 -7.13 -8.51 8.20
C LEU A 12 -6.23 -8.47 6.96
N GLN A 13 -6.67 -9.08 5.85
CA GLN A 13 -5.93 -9.02 4.58
C GLN A 13 -5.72 -7.59 4.07
N LEU A 14 -6.75 -6.74 4.16
CA LEU A 14 -6.64 -5.33 3.76
C LEU A 14 -5.68 -4.53 4.66
N LEU A 15 -5.70 -4.79 5.97
CA LEU A 15 -4.77 -4.15 6.92
C LEU A 15 -3.32 -4.58 6.67
N ASP A 16 -3.09 -5.89 6.48
CA ASP A 16 -1.76 -6.41 6.16
C ASP A 16 -1.23 -5.83 4.84
N GLN A 17 -2.11 -5.76 3.82
CA GLN A 17 -1.77 -5.17 2.53
C GLN A 17 -1.45 -3.68 2.66
N GLN A 18 -2.26 -2.92 3.41
CA GLN A 18 -2.00 -1.50 3.66
C GLN A 18 -0.64 -1.30 4.31
N TYR A 19 -0.35 -2.04 5.39
CA TYR A 19 0.91 -1.94 6.10
C TYR A 19 2.11 -2.25 5.18
N CYS A 20 2.05 -3.35 4.43
CA CYS A 20 3.11 -3.73 3.50
C CYS A 20 3.36 -2.65 2.43
N LEU A 21 2.29 -2.09 1.85
CA LEU A 21 2.39 -1.05 0.84
C LEU A 21 2.94 0.28 1.39
N GLU A 22 2.60 0.64 2.63
CA GLU A 22 3.15 1.83 3.31
C GLU A 22 4.65 1.69 3.52
N MET A 23 5.09 0.54 4.06
CA MET A 23 6.51 0.25 4.28
C MET A 23 7.29 0.22 2.96
N ASP A 24 6.76 -0.44 1.92
CA ASP A 24 7.42 -0.51 0.61
C ASP A 24 7.52 0.90 -0.02
N ARG A 25 6.44 1.69 0.01
CA ARG A 25 6.45 3.08 -0.48
C ARG A 25 7.52 3.92 0.21
N GLU A 26 7.64 3.85 1.54
CA GLU A 26 8.61 4.62 2.32
C GLU A 26 10.05 4.21 2.03
N LEU A 27 10.29 2.91 1.87
CA LEU A 27 11.58 2.38 1.47
C LEU A 27 12.00 2.90 0.09
N TRP A 28 11.12 2.78 -0.91
CA TRP A 28 11.40 3.25 -2.26
C TRP A 28 11.55 4.77 -2.33
N GLN A 29 10.80 5.53 -1.54
CA GLN A 29 10.98 6.97 -1.41
C GLN A 29 12.36 7.31 -0.84
N SER A 30 12.81 6.60 0.19
CA SER A 30 14.15 6.78 0.76
C SER A 30 15.24 6.50 -0.26
N TYR A 31 15.09 5.44 -1.06
CA TYR A 31 16.03 5.14 -2.15
C TYR A 31 16.04 6.21 -3.24
N LEU A 32 14.87 6.73 -3.62
CA LEU A 32 14.76 7.83 -4.56
C LEU A 32 15.51 9.06 -4.03
N ASP A 33 15.29 9.44 -2.78
CA ASP A 33 15.90 10.61 -2.17
C ASP A 33 17.43 10.49 -2.12
N ILE A 34 17.95 9.31 -1.73
CA ILE A 34 19.38 9.03 -1.71
C ILE A 34 20.00 9.16 -3.10
N GLY A 35 19.42 8.53 -4.13
CA GLY A 35 20.01 8.58 -5.46
C GLY A 35 19.88 9.93 -6.14
N LEU A 36 18.87 10.74 -5.77
CA LEU A 36 18.79 12.15 -6.16
C LEU A 36 19.89 12.98 -5.50
N GLN A 37 20.18 12.76 -4.21
CA GLN A 37 21.27 13.46 -3.52
C GLN A 37 22.64 13.09 -4.10
N GLN A 38 22.87 11.79 -4.32
CA GLN A 38 24.15 11.26 -4.81
C GLN A 38 24.32 11.33 -6.33
N HIS A 39 23.27 11.72 -7.08
CA HIS A 39 23.25 11.75 -8.54
C HIS A 39 23.68 10.41 -9.17
N SER A 40 23.34 9.30 -8.52
CA SER A 40 23.63 7.95 -9.00
C SER A 40 22.58 6.94 -8.50
N TRP A 41 22.38 5.87 -9.26
CA TRP A 41 21.51 4.75 -8.89
C TRP A 41 22.35 3.48 -8.73
N PRO A 42 21.97 2.57 -7.81
CA PRO A 42 22.51 1.22 -7.81
C PRO A 42 22.26 0.50 -9.14
N ASP A 43 23.20 -0.32 -9.60
CA ASP A 43 23.09 -1.09 -10.87
C ASP A 43 21.82 -1.94 -10.94
N GLN A 44 21.33 -2.42 -9.79
CA GLN A 44 20.10 -3.18 -9.70
C GLN A 44 18.89 -2.37 -10.20
N PHE A 45 18.84 -1.07 -9.95
CA PHE A 45 17.73 -0.22 -10.39
C PHE A 45 17.76 0.02 -11.88
N TYR A 46 18.94 0.25 -12.46
CA TYR A 46 19.11 0.29 -13.91
C TYR A 46 18.65 -1.02 -14.58
N LYS A 47 19.02 -2.17 -14.00
CA LYS A 47 18.56 -3.49 -14.47
C LYS A 47 17.04 -3.65 -14.38
N MET A 48 16.42 -3.24 -13.27
CA MET A 48 14.97 -3.29 -13.09
C MET A 48 14.23 -2.38 -14.08
N ALA A 49 14.72 -1.15 -14.26
CA ALA A 49 14.17 -0.17 -15.18
C ALA A 49 14.53 -0.46 -16.65
N LYS A 50 15.40 -1.46 -16.91
CA LYS A 50 15.90 -1.86 -18.23
C LYS A 50 16.50 -0.68 -19.02
N THR A 51 17.22 0.18 -18.31
CA THR A 51 17.85 1.38 -18.85
C THR A 51 19.15 1.67 -18.10
N ASN A 52 20.08 2.37 -18.72
CA ASN A 52 21.26 2.96 -18.06
C ASN A 52 21.14 4.49 -17.90
N ASP A 53 20.01 5.06 -18.34
CA ASP A 53 19.75 6.48 -18.22
C ASP A 53 19.22 6.82 -16.83
N PHE A 54 19.88 7.78 -16.17
CA PHE A 54 19.53 8.22 -14.83
C PHE A 54 18.11 8.78 -14.75
N GLY A 55 17.68 9.55 -15.75
CA GLY A 55 16.36 10.19 -15.79
C GLY A 55 15.24 9.17 -15.98
N LEU A 56 15.42 8.19 -16.86
CA LEU A 56 14.48 7.10 -17.09
C LEU A 56 14.40 6.17 -15.87
N CYS A 57 15.54 5.86 -15.22
CA CYS A 57 15.55 5.09 -13.99
C CYS A 57 14.81 5.82 -12.84
N LYS A 58 15.02 7.13 -12.72
CA LYS A 58 14.26 7.98 -11.80
C LYS A 58 12.75 7.91 -12.07
N GLN A 59 12.33 8.06 -13.33
CA GLN A 59 10.92 7.98 -13.71
C GLN A 59 10.32 6.61 -13.37
N TYR A 60 11.05 5.53 -13.58
CA TYR A 60 10.62 4.18 -13.20
C TYR A 60 10.33 4.09 -11.69
N ILE A 61 11.26 4.53 -10.84
CA ILE A 61 11.10 4.51 -9.37
C ILE A 61 9.91 5.38 -8.95
N MET A 62 9.79 6.59 -9.51
CA MET A 62 8.67 7.49 -9.22
C MET A 62 7.32 6.86 -9.60
N ASN A 63 7.23 6.20 -10.75
CA ASN A 63 6.01 5.50 -11.18
C ASN A 63 5.66 4.33 -10.25
N TYR A 64 6.67 3.60 -9.76
CA TYR A 64 6.47 2.53 -8.79
C TYR A 64 5.89 3.05 -7.48
N ILE A 65 6.47 4.13 -6.92
CA ILE A 65 5.97 4.81 -5.71
C ILE A 65 4.52 5.28 -5.91
N GLU A 66 4.22 5.87 -7.07
CA GLU A 66 2.87 6.35 -7.39
C GLU A 66 1.85 5.21 -7.49
N ASN A 67 2.24 4.07 -8.05
CA ASN A 67 1.39 2.88 -8.08
C ASN A 67 1.11 2.33 -6.68
N ASN A 68 2.11 2.33 -5.78
CA ASN A 68 1.89 1.95 -4.38
C ASN A 68 0.91 2.91 -3.68
N LYS A 69 1.03 4.23 -3.92
CA LYS A 69 0.06 5.22 -3.39
C LYS A 69 -1.36 4.95 -3.87
N LYS A 70 -1.56 4.63 -5.15
CA LYS A 70 -2.89 4.29 -5.69
C LYS A 70 -3.47 3.04 -5.02
N GLN A 71 -2.65 2.01 -4.82
CA GLN A 71 -3.07 0.79 -4.13
C GLN A 71 -3.42 1.07 -2.65
N LEU A 72 -2.62 1.91 -1.97
CA LEU A 72 -2.92 2.34 -0.60
C LEU A 72 -4.26 3.05 -0.48
N ASN A 73 -4.51 4.01 -1.37
CA ASN A 73 -5.79 4.73 -1.39
C ASN A 73 -6.97 3.76 -1.60
N HIS A 74 -6.79 2.73 -2.44
CA HIS A 74 -7.80 1.70 -2.65
C HIS A 74 -8.03 0.85 -1.39
N CYS A 75 -6.97 0.40 -0.71
CA CYS A 75 -7.09 -0.34 0.55
C CYS A 75 -7.79 0.49 1.64
N GLN A 76 -7.42 1.76 1.79
CA GLN A 76 -8.04 2.67 2.75
C GLN A 76 -9.52 2.90 2.44
N PHE A 77 -9.87 3.02 1.16
CA PHE A 77 -11.26 3.12 0.73
C PHE A 77 -12.08 1.86 1.12
N GLU A 78 -11.59 0.67 0.82
CA GLU A 78 -12.30 -0.58 1.17
C GLU A 78 -12.38 -0.79 2.70
N LEU A 79 -11.35 -0.43 3.45
CA LEU A 79 -11.38 -0.45 4.93
C LEU A 79 -12.44 0.51 5.49
N THR A 80 -12.54 1.71 4.95
CA THR A 80 -13.55 2.71 5.34
C THR A 80 -14.96 2.21 5.04
N LYS A 81 -15.16 1.60 3.86
CA LYS A 81 -16.42 1.00 3.45
C LYS A 81 -16.83 -0.15 4.38
N GLN A 82 -15.89 -1.00 4.80
CA GLN A 82 -16.15 -2.05 5.79
C GLN A 82 -16.53 -1.47 7.17
N GLU A 83 -15.91 -0.37 7.60
CA GLU A 83 -16.29 0.31 8.84
C GLU A 83 -17.72 0.84 8.80
N GLN A 84 -18.13 1.45 7.68
CA GLN A 84 -19.49 1.93 7.49
C GLN A 84 -20.51 0.79 7.48
N GLN A 85 -20.20 -0.33 6.81
CA GLN A 85 -21.03 -1.54 6.81
C GLN A 85 -21.19 -2.13 8.22
N PHE A 86 -20.14 -2.10 9.03
CA PHE A 86 -20.20 -2.55 10.42
C PHE A 86 -21.02 -1.59 11.30
N GLN A 87 -20.88 -0.27 11.12
CA GLN A 87 -21.63 0.73 11.89
C GLN A 87 -23.14 0.72 11.62
N THR A 88 -23.54 0.33 10.40
CA THR A 88 -24.94 0.20 9.97
C THR A 88 -25.51 -1.20 10.19
N CYS A 89 -24.71 -2.13 10.72
CA CYS A 89 -25.14 -3.49 10.98
C CYS A 89 -26.05 -3.56 12.22
N PRO A 90 -27.20 -4.26 12.16
CA PRO A 90 -28.15 -4.36 13.28
C PRO A 90 -27.66 -5.22 14.46
N PHE A 91 -26.44 -5.77 14.41
CA PHE A 91 -25.84 -6.59 15.49
C PHE A 91 -25.42 -5.79 16.74
N LYS A 92 -25.81 -4.51 16.86
CA LYS A 92 -25.57 -3.69 18.07
C LYS A 92 -26.38 -4.16 19.30
N GLU A 93 -27.33 -5.08 19.13
CA GLU A 93 -28.01 -5.74 20.26
C GLU A 93 -27.27 -7.00 20.71
N LEU A 94 -26.06 -6.84 21.22
CA LEU A 94 -25.52 -7.75 22.22
C LEU A 94 -25.13 -6.92 23.43
N SER A 95 -26.14 -6.45 24.15
CA SER A 95 -26.00 -6.13 25.56
C SER A 95 -25.57 -7.42 26.25
N PHE A 96 -24.34 -7.47 26.73
CA PHE A 96 -23.96 -8.41 27.78
C PHE A 96 -24.61 -7.91 29.07
N GLU A 97 -25.84 -8.36 29.32
CA GLU A 97 -26.39 -8.45 30.68
C GLU A 97 -25.83 -9.71 31.37
#